data_AF-A0A6I3JCX5-F1
#
_entry.id   AF-A0A6I3JCX5-F1
#
_cell.length_a   1.000
_cell.length_b   1.000
_cell.length_c   1.000
_cell.angle_alpha   90.00
_cell.angle_beta   90.00
_cell.angle_gamma   90.00
#
_symmetry.space_group_name_H-M   'P 1'
#
loop_
_entity.id
_entity.type
_entity.pdbx_description
1 polymer ?
#
loop_
_entity_poly.entity_id
_entity_poly.type
_entity_poly.pdbx_seq_one_letter_code
_entity_poly.pdbx_strand_id
1 'polypeptide(L)'
;MDLFVRDWEDLRRLPGVLDETAAQAADITAHAVTWVARRDGFEPSPVCLLRPLAEAMDGVRAAFEAAGRTAVAELADLVQGVEAATRVIEASDAAVPACLPTVTAPDLPALPAPPGLPEVA
;
A
#
# COMPACT_ATOMS: atom_id res chain seq x y z
N MET A 1 -10.17 -0.67 -2.80
CA MET A 1 -8.94 -0.15 -3.41
C MET A 1 -8.27 -1.33 -4.07
N ASP A 2 -8.14 -1.31 -5.38
CA ASP A 2 -7.51 -2.38 -6.14
C ASP A 2 -6.01 -2.07 -6.26
N LEU A 3 -5.20 -2.81 -5.52
CA LEU A 3 -3.75 -2.61 -5.45
C LEU A 3 -3.09 -3.54 -6.46
N PHE A 4 -2.88 -3.06 -7.69
CA PHE A 4 -2.23 -3.81 -8.76
C PHE A 4 -0.90 -3.15 -9.13
N VAL A 5 0.16 -3.95 -9.22
CA VAL A 5 1.47 -3.53 -9.73
C VAL A 5 1.60 -4.03 -11.16
N ARG A 6 1.70 -3.12 -12.13
CA ARG A 6 1.83 -3.48 -13.56
C ARG A 6 3.19 -3.11 -14.12
N ASP A 7 3.84 -2.12 -13.53
CA ASP A 7 5.15 -1.65 -13.92
C ASP A 7 5.99 -1.20 -12.72
N TRP A 8 7.21 -0.75 -13.01
CA TRP A 8 8.16 -0.26 -12.01
C TRP A 8 7.72 1.03 -11.32
N GLU A 9 6.93 1.86 -11.99
CA GLU A 9 6.44 3.11 -11.39
C GLU A 9 5.40 2.81 -10.32
N ASP A 10 4.47 1.89 -10.60
CA ASP A 10 3.50 1.38 -9.63
C ASP A 10 4.20 0.83 -8.37
N LEU A 11 5.24 0.02 -8.58
CA LEU A 11 5.99 -0.59 -7.47
C LEU A 11 6.70 0.46 -6.60
N ARG A 12 7.28 1.50 -7.22
CA ARG A 12 7.95 2.59 -6.49
C ARG A 12 6.97 3.52 -5.77
N ARG A 13 5.74 3.68 -6.29
CA ARG A 13 4.69 4.47 -5.64
C ARG A 13 4.03 3.76 -4.47
N LEU A 14 4.07 2.43 -4.45
CA LEU A 14 3.34 1.61 -3.51
C LEU A 14 3.63 1.93 -2.02
N PRO A 15 4.89 2.12 -1.58
CA PRO A 15 5.18 2.53 -0.20
C PRO A 15 4.42 3.79 0.24
N GLY A 16 4.40 4.82 -0.61
CA GLY A 16 3.70 6.08 -0.30
C GLY A 16 2.18 5.90 -0.17
N VAL A 17 1.57 5.05 -1.00
CA VAL A 17 0.13 4.74 -0.90
C VAL A 17 -0.18 3.99 0.40
N LEU A 18 0.70 3.10 0.83
CA LEU A 18 0.55 2.35 2.08
C LEU A 18 0.71 3.27 3.30
N ASP A 19 1.66 4.21 3.27
CA ASP A 19 1.82 5.24 4.31
C ASP A 19 0.60 6.15 4.41
N GLU A 20 0.05 6.60 3.27
CA GLU A 20 -1.20 7.37 3.23
C GLU A 20 -2.37 6.56 3.83
N THR A 21 -2.45 5.26 3.51
CA THR A 21 -3.47 4.36 4.05
C THR A 21 -3.30 4.20 5.57
N ALA A 22 -2.06 4.12 6.06
CA ALA A 22 -1.77 4.04 7.49
C ALA A 22 -2.18 5.33 8.23
N ALA A 23 -1.91 6.49 7.64
CA ALA A 23 -2.36 7.78 8.16
C ALA A 23 -3.89 7.86 8.23
N GLN A 24 -4.59 7.43 7.17
CA GLN A 24 -6.06 7.36 7.17
C GLN A 24 -6.60 6.42 8.25
N ALA A 25 -5.98 5.24 8.45
CA ALA A 25 -6.37 4.32 9.52
C ALA A 25 -6.18 4.95 10.91
N ALA A 26 -5.08 5.68 11.12
CA ALA A 26 -4.83 6.41 12.35
C ALA A 26 -5.89 7.50 12.59
N ASP A 27 -6.25 8.27 11.56
CA ASP A 27 -7.27 9.32 11.66
C ASP A 27 -8.67 8.75 11.94
N ILE A 28 -9.05 7.68 11.26
CA ILE A 28 -10.34 7.00 11.46
C ILE A 28 -10.45 6.47 12.88
N THR A 29 -9.39 5.82 13.38
CA THR A 29 -9.38 5.27 14.74
C THR A 29 -9.37 6.37 15.80
N ALA A 30 -8.61 7.45 15.60
CA ALA A 30 -8.64 8.62 16.47
C ALA A 30 -10.04 9.27 16.50
N HIS A 31 -10.69 9.38 15.35
CA HIS A 31 -12.06 9.88 15.26
C HIS A 31 -13.05 8.98 15.99
N ALA A 32 -12.96 7.67 15.80
CA ALA A 32 -13.81 6.70 16.50
C ALA A 32 -13.62 6.76 18.02
N VAL A 33 -12.39 6.85 18.50
CA VAL A 33 -12.08 7.02 19.92
C VAL A 33 -12.67 8.32 20.48
N THR A 34 -12.56 9.41 19.74
CA THR A 34 -12.98 10.75 20.20
C THR A 34 -14.50 10.90 20.20
N TRP A 35 -15.20 10.38 19.19
CA TRP A 35 -16.61 10.68 18.96
C TRP A 35 -17.55 9.50 19.18
N VAL A 36 -17.09 8.28 18.90
CA VAL A 36 -17.92 7.07 19.02
C VAL A 36 -17.74 6.45 20.41
N ALA A 37 -16.50 6.30 20.88
CA ALA A 37 -16.18 5.62 22.13
C ALA A 37 -16.35 6.50 23.40
N ARG A 38 -17.27 7.45 23.34
CA ARG A 38 -17.48 8.47 24.37
C ARG A 38 -18.20 7.92 25.59
N ARG A 39 -17.57 8.04 26.76
CA ARG A 39 -18.14 7.66 28.05
C ARG A 39 -19.14 8.68 28.59
N ASP A 40 -18.86 9.96 28.37
CA ASP A 40 -19.56 11.10 28.95
C ASP A 40 -21.02 11.25 28.48
N GLY A 41 -21.38 10.66 27.33
CA GLY A 41 -22.78 10.57 26.88
C GLY A 41 -23.68 9.69 27.75
N PHE A 42 -23.11 8.86 28.62
CA PHE A 42 -23.82 7.87 29.44
C PHE A 42 -23.79 8.16 30.94
N GLU A 43 -23.02 9.17 31.36
CA GLU A 43 -22.93 9.63 32.75
C GLU A 43 -23.91 10.74 33.21
N PRO A 44 -24.79 11.39 32.40
CA PRO A 44 -25.53 12.56 32.87
C PRO A 44 -26.84 12.25 33.65
N SER A 45 -27.21 11.01 33.91
CA SER A 45 -28.48 10.70 34.61
C SER A 45 -28.28 10.44 36.12
N PRO A 46 -29.01 11.15 37.01
CA PRO A 46 -29.01 10.89 38.46
C PRO A 46 -29.57 9.50 38.83
N VAL A 47 -30.14 8.78 37.85
CA VAL A 47 -30.50 7.37 37.94
C VAL A 47 -29.47 6.61 37.09
N CYS A 48 -28.52 5.92 37.73
CA CYS A 48 -27.36 5.22 37.15
C CYS A 48 -27.66 4.09 36.12
N LEU A 49 -28.79 4.12 35.43
CA LEU A 49 -29.22 3.07 34.49
C LEU A 49 -28.25 2.87 33.32
N LEU A 50 -27.48 3.90 32.97
CA LEU A 50 -26.56 3.89 31.83
C LEU A 50 -25.08 3.70 32.23
N ARG A 51 -24.77 3.59 33.53
CA ARG A 51 -23.39 3.38 34.00
C ARG A 51 -22.72 2.11 33.43
N PRO A 52 -23.41 0.95 33.34
CA PRO A 52 -22.82 -0.22 32.69
C PRO A 52 -22.49 0.00 31.21
N LEU A 53 -23.26 0.86 30.53
CA LEU A 53 -23.00 1.23 29.14
C LEU A 53 -21.77 2.14 29.04
N ALA A 54 -21.58 3.06 29.98
CA ALA A 54 -20.37 3.88 30.09
C ALA A 54 -19.10 3.02 30.22
N GLU A 55 -19.15 1.95 31.04
CA GLU A 55 -18.06 0.97 31.18
C GLU A 55 -17.83 0.17 29.89
N ALA A 56 -18.91 -0.20 29.19
CA ALA A 56 -18.79 -0.86 27.89
C ALA A 56 -18.10 0.04 26.84
N MET A 57 -18.31 1.36 26.89
CA MET A 57 -17.63 2.31 26.00
C MET A 57 -16.12 2.34 26.21
N ASP A 58 -15.62 2.12 27.43
CA ASP A 58 -14.18 2.00 27.69
C ASP A 58 -13.59 0.77 26.98
N GLY A 59 -14.34 -0.34 26.95
CA GLY A 59 -13.97 -1.54 26.17
C GLY A 59 -13.96 -1.27 24.66
N VAL A 60 -14.96 -0.56 24.15
CA VAL A 60 -15.02 -0.13 22.74
C VAL A 60 -13.84 0.78 22.39
N ARG A 61 -13.50 1.72 23.29
CA ARG A 61 -12.34 2.61 23.13
C ARG A 61 -11.04 1.81 23.01
N ALA A 62 -10.80 0.90 23.95
CA ALA A 62 -9.61 0.06 23.96
C ALA A 62 -9.52 -0.80 22.68
N ALA A 63 -10.65 -1.30 22.19
CA ALA A 63 -10.72 -2.06 20.94
C ALA A 63 -10.33 -1.20 19.72
N PHE A 64 -10.84 0.03 19.61
CA PHE A 64 -10.45 0.94 18.52
C PHE A 64 -8.97 1.33 18.58
N GLU A 65 -8.45 1.62 19.77
CA GLU A 65 -7.03 1.95 19.95
C GLU A 65 -6.13 0.75 19.58
N ALA A 66 -6.53 -0.46 19.97
CA ALA A 66 -5.81 -1.68 19.59
C ALA A 66 -5.85 -1.91 18.07
N ALA A 67 -7.03 -1.80 17.46
CA ALA A 67 -7.21 -1.96 16.02
C ALA A 67 -6.38 -0.95 15.22
N GLY A 68 -6.36 0.33 15.65
CA GLY A 68 -5.55 1.37 15.02
C GLY A 68 -4.04 1.09 15.10
N ARG A 69 -3.55 0.68 16.28
CA ARG A 69 -2.14 0.29 16.44
C ARG A 69 -1.76 -0.90 15.56
N THR A 70 -2.60 -1.94 15.53
CA THR A 70 -2.36 -3.12 14.69
C THR A 70 -2.36 -2.73 13.21
N ALA A 71 -3.36 -1.98 12.74
CA ALA A 71 -3.43 -1.59 11.33
C ALA A 71 -2.19 -0.80 10.87
N VAL A 72 -1.74 0.17 11.67
CA VAL A 72 -0.53 0.96 11.36
C VAL A 72 0.73 0.09 11.38
N ALA A 73 0.86 -0.82 12.35
CA ALA A 73 2.01 -1.71 12.44
C ALA A 73 2.11 -2.68 11.25
N GLU A 74 0.99 -3.30 10.87
CA GLU A 74 0.91 -4.23 9.74
C GLU A 74 1.21 -3.52 8.40
N LEU A 75 0.73 -2.29 8.23
CA LEU A 75 1.03 -1.49 7.04
C LEU A 75 2.51 -1.10 6.99
N ALA A 76 3.12 -0.74 8.13
CA ALA A 76 4.55 -0.44 8.20
C ALA A 76 5.42 -1.66 7.86
N ASP A 77 5.06 -2.86 8.35
CA ASP A 77 5.74 -4.11 8.00
C ASP A 77 5.61 -4.41 6.50
N LEU A 78 4.41 -4.21 5.94
CA LEU A 78 4.17 -4.37 4.50
C LEU A 78 5.02 -3.40 3.67
N VAL A 79 5.15 -2.13 4.06
CA VAL A 79 6.03 -1.15 3.40
C VAL A 79 7.47 -1.66 3.37
N GLN A 80 7.99 -2.11 4.53
CA GLN A 80 9.35 -2.65 4.60
C GLN A 80 9.54 -3.87 3.69
N GLY A 81 8.55 -4.76 3.64
CA GLY A 81 8.55 -5.92 2.75
C GLY A 81 8.58 -5.53 1.27
N VAL A 82 7.77 -4.55 0.87
CA VAL A 82 7.71 -4.02 -0.51
C VAL A 82 9.04 -3.38 -0.90
N GLU A 83 9.63 -2.54 -0.05
CA GLU A 83 10.91 -1.89 -0.33
C GLU A 83 12.06 -2.91 -0.44
N ALA A 84 12.06 -3.93 0.42
CA ALA A 84 13.05 -5.01 0.35
C ALA A 84 12.91 -5.81 -0.95
N ALA A 85 11.68 -6.20 -1.30
CA ALA A 85 11.40 -6.93 -2.54
C ALA A 85 11.79 -6.11 -3.78
N THR A 86 11.44 -4.82 -3.81
CA THR A 86 11.77 -3.90 -4.91
C THR A 86 13.27 -3.86 -5.16
N ARG A 87 14.08 -3.69 -4.11
CA ARG A 87 15.55 -3.68 -4.24
C ARG A 87 16.10 -5.00 -4.80
N VAL A 88 15.53 -6.14 -4.41
CA VAL A 88 15.95 -7.45 -4.91
C VAL A 88 15.63 -7.61 -6.40
N ILE A 89 14.45 -7.19 -6.83
CA ILE A 89 14.05 -7.28 -8.24
C ILE A 89 14.89 -6.31 -9.07
N GLU A 90 15.13 -5.08 -8.61
CA GLU A 90 15.97 -4.09 -9.32
C GLU A 90 17.41 -4.60 -9.48
N ALA A 91 17.98 -5.19 -8.42
CA ALA A 91 19.30 -5.80 -8.49
C ALA A 91 19.35 -6.98 -9.48
N SER A 92 18.27 -7.77 -9.54
CA SER A 92 18.17 -8.90 -10.46
C SER A 92 18.07 -8.43 -11.90
N ASP A 93 17.22 -7.44 -12.19
CA ASP A 93 17.06 -6.85 -13.51
C ASP A 93 18.37 -6.21 -14.02
N ALA A 94 19.08 -5.49 -13.14
CA ALA A 94 20.40 -4.93 -13.45
C ALA A 94 21.48 -5.99 -13.75
N ALA A 95 21.33 -7.21 -13.23
CA ALA A 95 22.25 -8.31 -13.48
C ALA A 95 21.96 -9.06 -14.80
N VAL A 96 20.71 -9.01 -15.31
CA VAL A 96 20.28 -9.73 -16.52
C VAL A 96 21.20 -9.46 -17.73
N PRO A 97 21.58 -8.21 -18.08
CA PRO A 97 22.42 -7.94 -19.24
C PRO A 97 23.76 -8.69 -19.21
N ALA A 98 24.34 -8.93 -18.03
CA ALA A 98 25.59 -9.66 -17.88
C ALA A 98 25.43 -11.19 -18.06
N CYS A 99 24.20 -11.70 -17.94
CA CYS A 99 23.86 -13.11 -18.13
C CYS A 99 23.40 -13.44 -19.55
N LEU A 100 23.09 -12.43 -20.36
CA LEU A 100 22.69 -12.63 -21.75
C LEU A 100 23.92 -12.87 -22.64
N PRO A 101 23.89 -13.86 -23.54
CA PRO A 101 24.96 -14.02 -24.51
C PRO A 101 25.03 -12.77 -25.39
N THR A 102 26.22 -12.16 -25.46
CA THR A 102 26.47 -11.04 -26.36
C THR A 102 26.37 -11.54 -27.80
N VAL A 103 25.22 -11.33 -28.45
CA VAL A 103 25.10 -11.50 -29.90
C VAL A 103 25.85 -10.34 -30.52
N THR A 104 27.13 -10.55 -30.79
CA THR A 104 27.86 -9.70 -31.74
C THR A 104 27.19 -9.90 -33.10
N ALA A 105 27.11 -8.84 -33.90
CA ALA A 105 26.28 -8.78 -35.08
C ALA A 105 26.82 -9.43 -36.40
N PRO A 106 27.82 -10.35 -36.48
CA PRO A 106 28.18 -10.89 -37.79
C PRO A 106 27.11 -11.82 -38.40
N ASP A 107 26.14 -12.32 -37.61
CA ASP A 107 25.21 -13.37 -38.06
C ASP A 107 23.74 -12.94 -38.22
N LEU A 108 23.42 -11.63 -38.16
CA LEU A 108 22.06 -11.20 -38.50
C LEU A 108 21.87 -11.26 -40.03
N PRO A 109 20.94 -12.10 -40.55
CA PRO A 109 20.62 -12.06 -41.96
C PRO A 109 20.10 -10.66 -42.31
N ALA A 110 20.62 -10.09 -43.40
CA ALA A 110 20.18 -8.78 -43.87
C ALA A 110 18.64 -8.78 -43.99
N LEU A 111 17.99 -7.87 -43.26
CA LEU A 111 16.55 -7.67 -43.40
C LEU A 111 16.26 -7.33 -44.87
N PRO A 112 15.26 -7.97 -45.52
CA PRO A 112 14.90 -7.61 -46.88
C PRO A 112 14.51 -6.13 -46.93
N ALA A 113 14.98 -5.43 -47.96
CA ALA A 113 14.65 -4.03 -48.16
C ALA A 113 13.12 -3.84 -48.12
N PRO A 114 12.62 -2.80 -47.43
CA PRO A 114 11.19 -2.53 -47.40
C PRO A 114 10.67 -2.40 -48.83
N PRO A 115 9.50 -2.98 -49.16
CA PRO A 115 8.93 -2.87 -50.49
C PRO A 115 8.76 -1.39 -50.85
N GLY A 116 9.25 -1.01 -52.02
CA GLY A 116 9.14 0.35 -52.53
C GLY A 116 7.68 0.81 -52.49
N LEU A 117 7.42 1.88 -51.74
CA LEU A 117 6.11 2.52 -51.76
C LEU A 117 5.84 2.97 -53.22
N PRO A 118 4.65 2.70 -53.76
CA PRO A 118 4.31 3.17 -55.09
C PRO A 118 4.38 4.70 -55.11
N GLU A 119 5.10 5.25 -56.09
CA GLU A 119 5.08 6.67 -56.42
C GLU A 119 3.63 7.03 -56.76
N VAL A 120 3.01 7.83 -55.90
CA VAL A 120 1.68 8.39 -56.18
C VAL A 120 1.89 9.50 -57.21
N ALA A 121 1.53 9.19 -58.46
CA ALA A 121 1.45 10.14 -59.56
C ALA A 121 0.17 10.99 -59.48
#